data_AF-A0A5N9EF36-F1
#
_entry.id   AF-A0A5N9EF36-F1
#
_cell.length_a   1.000
_cell.length_b   1.000
_cell.length_c   1.000
_cell.angle_alpha   90.00
_cell.angle_beta   90.00
_cell.angle_gamma   90.00
#
_symmetry.space_group_name_H-M   'P 1'
#
loop_
_entity.id
_entity.type
_entity.pdbx_description
1 polymer ?
#
loop_
_entity_poly.entity_id
_entity_poly.type
_entity_poly.pdbx_seq_one_letter_code
_entity_poly.pdbx_strand_id
1 'polypeptide(L)'
;MINEKPEIIEVPLVLEEDDVWRVLGAKDRVVTELQSEVCEAIDEVSKFSIPLAIFQKVEVDTIEPKRVKFRSGAEVSNKFAAHLFQGAEEAFFVVATVGPDIDYRIS
;
A
#
# COMPACT_ATOMS: atom_id res chain seq x y z
N MET A 1 8.21 25.40 -9.91
CA MET A 1 6.91 24.80 -9.54
C MET A 1 6.78 23.51 -10.33
N ILE A 2 7.08 22.36 -9.72
CA ILE A 2 6.86 21.05 -10.35
C ILE A 2 5.36 20.76 -10.19
N ASN A 3 4.65 20.75 -11.32
CA ASN A 3 3.20 20.68 -11.39
C ASN A 3 2.78 19.26 -11.79
N GLU A 4 3.33 18.25 -11.11
CA GLU A 4 2.90 16.86 -11.28
C GLU A 4 1.67 16.68 -10.38
N LYS A 5 0.48 16.86 -10.98
CA LYS A 5 -0.78 16.61 -10.28
C LYS A 5 -0.83 15.13 -9.90
N PRO A 6 -1.28 14.80 -8.68
CA PRO A 6 -1.47 13.41 -8.29
C PRO A 6 -2.45 12.71 -9.25
N GLU A 7 -2.10 11.50 -9.65
CA GLU A 7 -2.94 10.66 -10.50
C GLU A 7 -3.75 9.71 -9.62
N ILE A 8 -5.07 9.70 -9.83
CA ILE A 8 -5.98 8.75 -9.18
C ILE A 8 -6.12 7.55 -10.11
N ILE A 9 -5.85 6.37 -9.57
CA ILE A 9 -6.03 5.10 -10.28
C ILE A 9 -6.93 4.17 -9.48
N GLU A 10 -7.73 3.41 -10.21
CA GLU A 10 -8.44 2.26 -9.66
C GLU A 10 -7.44 1.10 -9.57
N VAL A 11 -7.33 0.51 -8.38
CA VAL A 11 -6.46 -0.64 -8.14
C VAL A 11 -7.35 -1.79 -7.70
N PRO A 12 -7.51 -2.86 -8.50
CA PRO A 12 -8.37 -3.96 -8.10
C PRO A 12 -7.87 -4.60 -6.81
N LEU A 13 -8.76 -4.74 -5.83
CA LEU A 13 -8.47 -5.48 -4.61
C LEU A 13 -8.56 -6.97 -4.93
N VAL A 14 -7.46 -7.70 -4.70
CA VAL A 14 -7.40 -9.15 -4.80
C VAL A 14 -7.00 -9.68 -3.44
N LEU A 15 -7.88 -10.47 -2.82
CA LEU A 15 -7.65 -11.11 -1.54
C LEU A 15 -7.55 -12.61 -1.75
N GLU A 16 -6.35 -13.14 -1.57
CA GLU A 16 -6.10 -14.58 -1.60
C GLU A 16 -6.26 -15.15 -0.20
N GLU A 17 -6.90 -16.31 -0.07
CA GLU A 17 -7.15 -16.98 1.21
C GLU A 17 -5.84 -17.19 2.01
N ASP A 18 -4.78 -17.60 1.33
CA ASP A 18 -3.45 -17.79 1.89
C ASP A 18 -2.87 -16.52 2.52
N ASP A 19 -3.14 -15.35 1.93
CA ASP A 19 -2.65 -14.07 2.44
C ASP A 19 -3.44 -13.61 3.66
N VAL A 20 -4.75 -13.90 3.70
CA VAL A 20 -5.56 -13.67 4.90
C VAL A 20 -5.08 -14.56 6.05
N TRP A 21 -4.85 -15.85 5.81
CA TRP A 21 -4.32 -16.77 6.81
C TRP A 21 -2.95 -16.35 7.35
N ARG A 22 -2.08 -15.77 6.51
CA ARG A 22 -0.80 -15.19 6.94
C ARG A 22 -0.99 -14.05 7.92
N VAL A 23 -1.95 -13.16 7.67
CA VAL A 23 -2.25 -12.01 8.54
C VAL A 23 -2.86 -12.48 9.87
N LEU A 24 -3.69 -13.52 9.85
CA LEU A 24 -4.27 -14.13 11.05
C LEU A 24 -3.26 -14.93 11.89
N GLY A 25 -2.00 -15.02 11.48
CA GLY A 25 -0.93 -15.72 12.21
C GLY A 25 -0.94 -17.24 12.04
N ALA A 26 -1.73 -17.75 11.10
CA ALA A 26 -2.01 -19.17 10.93
C ALA A 26 -1.52 -19.72 9.58
N LYS A 27 -0.48 -19.13 8.98
CA LYS A 27 0.05 -19.51 7.65
C LYS A 27 0.25 -21.01 7.48
N ASP A 28 0.74 -21.69 8.52
CA ASP A 28 1.05 -23.13 8.50
C ASP A 28 0.00 -23.99 9.24
N ARG A 29 -1.08 -23.37 9.73
CA ARG A 29 -2.12 -24.00 10.56
C ARG A 29 -3.49 -23.41 10.25
N VAL A 30 -3.99 -23.66 9.05
CA VAL A 30 -5.39 -23.41 8.71
C VAL A 30 -6.28 -24.12 9.73
N VAL A 31 -7.07 -23.36 10.47
CA VAL A 31 -8.09 -23.90 11.35
C VAL A 31 -9.31 -24.15 10.48
N THR A 32 -9.53 -25.40 10.11
CA THR A 32 -10.57 -25.82 9.15
C THR A 32 -11.97 -25.32 9.52
N GLU A 33 -12.24 -25.19 10.82
CA GLU A 33 -13.51 -24.70 11.37
C GLU A 33 -13.76 -23.23 11.07
N LEU A 34 -12.71 -22.44 10.83
CA LEU A 34 -12.80 -21.02 10.50
C LEU A 34 -12.70 -20.76 8.99
N GLN A 35 -12.49 -21.81 8.18
CA GLN A 35 -12.31 -21.64 6.73
C GLN A 35 -13.53 -20.98 6.07
N SER A 36 -14.74 -21.38 6.43
CA SER A 36 -15.96 -20.76 5.91
C SER A 36 -16.06 -19.29 6.30
N GLU A 37 -15.71 -18.95 7.55
CA GLU A 37 -15.73 -17.56 8.02
C GLU A 37 -14.71 -16.69 7.27
N VAL A 38 -13.52 -17.23 6.98
CA VAL A 38 -12.49 -16.54 6.19
C VAL A 38 -12.97 -16.31 4.76
N CYS A 39 -13.55 -17.33 4.10
CA CYS A 39 -14.11 -17.17 2.75
C CYS A 39 -15.24 -16.14 2.71
N GLU A 40 -16.16 -16.18 3.68
CA GLU A 40 -17.26 -15.22 3.79
C GLU A 40 -16.74 -13.79 4.00
N ALA A 41 -15.74 -13.60 4.87
CA ALA A 41 -15.12 -12.29 5.08
C ALA A 41 -14.42 -11.76 3.82
N ILE A 42 -13.73 -12.62 3.07
CA ILE A 42 -13.12 -12.25 1.78
C ILE A 42 -14.19 -11.80 0.79
N ASP A 43 -15.28 -12.56 0.65
CA ASP A 43 -16.38 -12.23 -0.25
C ASP A 43 -17.05 -10.91 0.13
N GLU A 44 -17.31 -10.68 1.42
CA GLU A 44 -17.90 -9.42 1.90
C GLU A 44 -16.99 -8.23 1.63
N VAL A 45 -15.71 -8.30 2.01
CA VAL A 45 -14.75 -7.21 1.78
C VAL A 45 -14.61 -6.93 0.29
N SER A 46 -14.50 -7.97 -0.54
CA SER A 46 -14.38 -7.83 -1.99
C SER A 46 -15.60 -7.13 -2.61
N LYS A 47 -16.81 -7.44 -2.13
CA LYS A 47 -18.05 -6.85 -2.63
C LYS A 47 -18.22 -5.37 -2.30
N PHE A 48 -17.71 -4.94 -1.15
CA PHE A 48 -17.94 -3.59 -0.63
C PHE A 48 -16.73 -2.66 -0.72
N SER A 49 -15.56 -3.21 -1.07
CA SER A 49 -14.39 -2.40 -1.33
C SER A 49 -14.58 -1.52 -2.57
N ILE A 50 -14.14 -0.27 -2.47
CA ILE A 50 -13.98 0.65 -3.60
C ILE A 50 -12.52 1.09 -3.58
N PRO A 51 -11.61 0.20 -4.04
CA PRO A 51 -10.19 0.41 -3.87
C PRO A 51 -9.69 1.50 -4.82
N LEU A 52 -9.05 2.51 -4.24
CA LEU A 52 -8.50 3.65 -4.95
C LEU A 52 -7.07 3.90 -4.48
N ALA A 53 -6.21 4.29 -5.41
CA ALA A 53 -4.89 4.80 -5.07
C ALA A 53 -4.65 6.14 -5.72
N ILE A 54 -3.93 6.99 -4.99
CA ILE A 54 -3.36 8.22 -5.49
C ILE A 54 -1.87 8.02 -5.51
N PHE A 55 -1.23 8.27 -6.65
CA PHE A 55 0.21 8.29 -6.72
C PHE A 55 0.76 9.62 -7.23
N GLN A 56 1.95 9.95 -6.74
CA GLN A 56 2.73 11.07 -7.20
C GLN A 56 4.15 10.61 -7.48
N LYS A 57 4.62 10.91 -8.69
CA LYS A 57 6.01 10.77 -9.06
C LYS A 57 6.80 11.99 -8.58
N VAL A 58 8.03 11.78 -8.13
CA VAL A 58 8.93 12.86 -7.74
C VAL A 58 10.36 12.49 -8.12
N GLU A 59 11.06 13.39 -8.79
CA GLU A 59 12.48 13.20 -9.14
C GLU A 59 13.38 13.27 -7.90
N VAL A 60 14.31 12.33 -7.81
CA VAL A 60 15.37 12.31 -6.80
C VAL A 60 16.40 13.37 -7.15
N ASP A 61 16.76 14.19 -6.16
CA ASP A 61 17.77 15.24 -6.33
C ASP A 61 19.11 14.80 -5.78
N THR A 62 19.16 14.48 -4.48
CA THR A 62 20.40 14.08 -3.80
C THR A 62 20.15 12.92 -2.85
N ILE A 63 21.09 11.97 -2.82
CA ILE A 63 21.11 10.84 -1.89
C ILE A 63 22.31 10.99 -0.95
N GLU A 64 22.04 11.08 0.35
CA GLU A 64 23.02 11.23 1.43
C GLU A 64 22.93 10.03 2.40
N PRO A 65 23.96 9.75 3.22
CA PRO A 65 23.94 8.66 4.19
C PRO A 65 22.87 8.92 5.27
N LYS A 66 21.64 8.44 5.04
CA LYS A 66 20.39 8.53 5.83
C LYS A 66 19.32 9.51 5.33
N ARG A 67 19.56 10.19 4.22
CA ARG A 67 18.61 11.19 3.72
C ARG A 67 18.51 11.14 2.20
N VAL A 68 17.31 11.31 1.69
CA VAL A 68 17.05 11.53 0.26
C VAL A 68 16.28 12.83 0.13
N LYS A 69 16.79 13.73 -0.71
CA LYS A 69 16.12 14.98 -1.10
C LYS A 69 15.55 14.82 -2.49
N PHE A 70 14.34 15.33 -2.67
CA PHE A 70 13.65 15.32 -3.96
C PHE A 70 13.63 16.72 -4.56
N ARG A 71 13.51 16.82 -5.89
CA ARG A 71 13.48 18.13 -6.57
C ARG A 71 12.26 18.99 -6.20
N SER A 72 11.22 18.37 -5.64
CA SER A 72 10.07 19.09 -5.06
C SER A 72 10.41 19.87 -3.78
N GLY A 73 11.58 19.60 -3.17
CA GLY A 73 12.00 20.13 -1.87
C GLY A 73 11.60 19.24 -0.68
N ALA A 74 10.85 18.17 -0.90
CA ALA A 74 10.57 17.17 0.13
C ALA A 74 11.84 16.38 0.49
N GLU A 75 11.89 15.82 1.70
CA GLU A 75 12.97 14.92 2.11
C GLU A 75 12.45 13.72 2.91
N VAL A 76 13.12 12.58 2.75
CA VAL A 76 12.92 11.38 3.56
C VAL A 76 14.19 11.11 4.35
N SER A 77 14.08 11.00 5.66
CA SER A 77 15.20 10.71 6.56
C SER A 77 15.02 9.36 7.26
N ASN A 78 15.85 8.39 6.94
CA ASN A 78 15.85 7.03 7.53
C ASN A 78 17.26 6.41 7.42
N LYS A 79 17.66 5.60 8.40
CA LYS A 79 18.87 4.77 8.37
C LYS A 79 19.09 4.01 7.06
N PHE A 80 18.02 3.58 6.41
CA PHE A 80 18.07 2.83 5.14
C PHE A 80 17.79 3.66 3.89
N ALA A 81 17.50 4.96 4.01
CA ALA A 81 17.07 5.78 2.86
C ALA A 81 18.09 5.73 1.71
N ALA A 82 19.38 5.87 2.00
CA ALA A 82 20.42 5.80 0.97
C ALA A 82 20.43 4.45 0.22
N HIS A 83 20.23 3.34 0.94
CA HIS A 83 20.22 2.01 0.35
C HIS A 83 18.97 1.73 -0.48
N LEU A 84 17.82 2.29 -0.07
CA LEU A 84 16.55 2.12 -0.78
C LEU A 84 16.49 2.91 -2.09
N PHE A 85 17.19 4.05 -2.16
CA PHE A 85 17.15 4.96 -3.30
C PHE A 85 18.44 5.01 -4.11
N GLN A 86 19.43 4.15 -3.81
CA GLN A 86 20.72 4.16 -4.50
C GLN A 86 20.55 3.95 -6.01
N GLY A 87 20.92 4.96 -6.81
CA GLY A 87 20.79 4.92 -8.27
C GLY A 87 19.37 5.19 -8.79
N ALA A 88 18.42 5.54 -7.92
CA ALA A 88 17.08 5.93 -8.34
C ALA A 88 17.08 7.35 -8.91
N GLU A 89 16.43 7.52 -10.06
CA GLU A 89 16.18 8.83 -10.67
C GLU A 89 14.84 9.42 -10.21
N GLU A 90 13.89 8.55 -9.87
CA GLU A 90 12.52 8.91 -9.52
C GLU A 90 12.03 8.08 -8.33
N ALA A 91 11.05 8.63 -7.61
CA ALA A 91 10.36 7.99 -6.50
C ALA A 91 8.84 8.09 -6.72
N PHE A 92 8.12 7.02 -6.39
CA PHE A 92 6.66 6.99 -6.43
C PHE A 92 6.13 6.97 -5.00
N PHE A 93 5.35 7.99 -4.64
CA PHE A 93 4.61 8.04 -3.39
C PHE A 93 3.19 7.60 -3.68
N VAL A 94 2.71 6.58 -2.96
CA VAL A 94 1.38 5.99 -3.17
C VAL A 94 0.60 6.05 -1.87
N VAL A 95 -0.64 6.53 -1.95
CA VAL A 95 -1.65 6.42 -0.89
C VAL A 95 -2.78 5.56 -1.45
N ALA A 96 -3.10 4.46 -0.79
CA ALA A 96 -4.17 3.56 -1.20
C ALA A 96 -5.22 3.45 -0.09
N THR A 97 -6.47 3.20 -0.49
CA THR A 97 -7.61 2.96 0.40
C THR A 97 -8.47 1.83 -0.16
N VAL A 98 -9.16 1.09 0.71
CA VAL A 98 -10.18 0.10 0.34
C VAL A 98 -11.58 0.70 0.21
N GLY A 99 -11.70 2.02 0.40
CA GLY A 99 -12.96 2.75 0.39
C GLY A 99 -13.50 3.01 1.81
N PRO A 100 -14.43 3.97 1.95
CA PRO A 100 -14.93 4.42 3.26
C PRO A 100 -15.93 3.46 3.91
N ASP A 101 -16.58 2.59 3.13
CA ASP A 101 -17.74 1.81 3.58
C ASP A 101 -17.37 0.52 4.33
N ILE A 102 -16.11 0.09 4.24
CA ILE A 102 -15.59 -1.11 4.89
C ILE A 102 -15.69 -0.97 6.43
N ASP A 103 -15.21 0.15 6.98
CA ASP A 103 -15.16 0.37 8.43
C ASP A 103 -16.55 0.36 9.07
N TYR A 104 -17.57 0.90 8.38
CA TYR A 104 -18.95 0.93 8.89
C TYR A 104 -19.61 -0.44 8.96
N ARG A 105 -19.15 -1.42 8.18
CA ARG A 105 -19.76 -2.75 8.09
C ARG A 105 -19.13 -3.78 9.02
N ILE A 106 -17.86 -3.59 9.37
CA ILE A 106 -17.06 -4.53 10.16
C ILE A 106 -17.06 -4.14 11.67
N SER A 107 -17.81 -3.10 12.04
CA SER A 107 -17.96 -2.60 13.42
C SER A 107 -19.02 -3.31 14.25
#